data_AF-Q9NHE7-F1
#
_entry.id   AF-Q9NHE7-F1
#
_cell.length_a   1.000
_cell.length_b   1.000
_cell.length_c   1.000
_cell.angle_alpha   90.00
_cell.angle_beta   90.00
_cell.angle_gamma   90.00
#
_symmetry.space_group_name_H-M   'P 1'
#
loop_
_entity.id
_entity.type
_entity.pdbx_description
1 polymer ?
#
loop_
_entity_poly.entity_id
_entity_poly.type
_entity_poly.pdbx_seq_one_letter_code
_entity_poly.pdbx_strand_id
1 'polypeptide(L)'
;WKYVNGEWVPGGKGEPVSANAVYVHPDSPNFGAHWMKEPVSFSKVKLTNKMCGGGQIMLNSLHKYQPRVHIIRVGTREEKRTISTHGFPETQFVAVTAYQNEEITSLKIKYNPFAKA
;
A
#
# COMPACT_ATOMS: atom_id res chain seq x y z
N TRP A 1 5.53 15.39 -5.08
CA TRP A 1 5.70 15.18 -6.54
C TRP A 1 4.72 16.07 -7.28
N LYS A 2 5.00 16.41 -8.54
CA LYS A 2 4.08 17.09 -9.46
C LYS A 2 4.22 16.43 -10.83
N TYR A 3 3.14 16.38 -11.60
CA TYR A 3 3.18 15.94 -13.00
C TYR A 3 3.20 17.16 -13.91
N VAL A 4 4.24 17.30 -14.74
CA VAL A 4 4.46 18.45 -15.63
C VAL A 4 5.01 17.93 -16.95
N ASN A 5 4.43 18.36 -18.07
CA ASN A 5 4.89 18.00 -19.42
C ASN A 5 5.09 16.49 -19.64
N GLY A 6 4.22 15.65 -19.07
CA GLY A 6 4.30 14.19 -19.21
C GLY A 6 5.24 13.50 -18.23
N GLU A 7 5.85 14.22 -17.29
CA GLU A 7 6.84 13.65 -16.36
C GLU A 7 6.52 13.93 -14.89
N TRP A 8 6.89 12.98 -14.03
CA TRP A 8 6.87 13.14 -12.58
C TRP A 8 8.14 13.85 -12.12
N VAL A 9 7.98 15.05 -11.57
CA VAL A 9 9.06 15.84 -10.98
C VAL A 9 8.90 15.97 -9.48
N PRO A 10 10.00 16.14 -8.71
CA PRO A 10 9.92 16.51 -7.31
C PRO A 10 9.05 17.76 -7.12
N GLY A 11 8.13 17.70 -6.15
CA GLY A 11 7.36 18.87 -5.73
C GLY A 11 8.14 19.66 -4.67
N GLY A 12 7.56 20.76 -4.19
CA GLY A 12 8.08 21.49 -3.02
C GLY A 12 8.12 20.64 -1.74
N LYS A 13 8.34 21.28 -0.58
CA LYS A 13 8.40 20.59 0.72
C LYS A 13 7.16 19.71 0.94
N GLY A 14 7.39 18.43 1.21
CA GLY A 14 6.33 17.46 1.49
C GLY A 14 5.62 17.76 2.81
N GLU A 15 4.36 17.34 2.89
CA GLU A 15 3.60 17.38 4.13
C GLU A 15 4.18 16.36 5.13
N PRO A 16 4.01 16.56 6.45
CA PRO A 16 4.41 15.59 7.45
C PRO A 16 3.82 14.21 7.11
N VAL A 17 4.65 13.17 7.24
CA VAL A 17 4.21 11.79 7.02
C VAL A 17 3.17 11.45 8.08
N SER A 18 1.94 11.19 7.64
CA SER A 18 0.86 10.73 8.51
C SER A 18 1.25 9.45 9.24
N ALA A 19 0.80 9.29 10.49
CA ALA A 19 1.10 8.10 11.29
C ALA A 19 0.73 6.83 10.50
N ASN A 20 1.71 5.97 10.24
CA ASN A 20 1.58 4.79 9.40
C ASN A 20 0.56 3.83 10.00
N ALA A 21 -0.69 3.88 9.52
CA ALA A 21 -1.68 2.86 9.83
C ALA A 21 -1.22 1.53 9.20
N VAL A 22 -1.05 0.51 10.02
CA VAL A 22 -0.77 -0.85 9.55
C VAL A 22 -2.08 -1.54 9.23
N TYR A 23 -2.17 -2.14 8.05
CA TYR A 23 -3.26 -3.07 7.73
C TYR A 23 -2.87 -4.48 8.15
N VAL A 24 -3.70 -5.10 8.99
CA VAL A 24 -3.55 -6.50 9.39
C VAL A 24 -4.38 -7.36 8.44
N HIS A 25 -3.77 -8.38 7.84
CA HIS A 25 -4.48 -9.30 6.95
C HIS A 25 -5.64 -9.98 7.72
N PRO A 26 -6.85 -10.08 7.16
CA PRO A 26 -8.04 -10.55 7.88
C PRO A 26 -7.91 -11.98 8.43
N ASP A 27 -7.11 -12.83 7.79
CA ASP A 27 -6.85 -14.19 8.27
C ASP A 27 -5.87 -14.25 9.47
N SER A 28 -5.34 -13.12 9.94
CA SER A 28 -4.39 -13.08 11.05
C SER A 28 -5.10 -13.12 12.41
N PRO A 29 -4.51 -13.78 13.43
CA PRO A 29 -3.31 -14.62 13.35
C PRO A 29 -3.62 -16.00 12.75
N ASN A 30 -2.64 -16.63 12.10
CA ASN A 30 -2.79 -17.98 11.56
C ASN A 30 -1.47 -18.78 11.62
N PHE A 31 -1.57 -20.09 11.41
CA PHE A 31 -0.42 -20.98 11.32
C PHE A 31 0.39 -20.71 10.05
N GLY A 32 1.71 -20.95 10.11
CA GLY A 32 2.58 -20.83 8.95
C GLY A 32 2.13 -21.68 7.75
N ALA A 33 1.59 -22.88 8.01
CA ALA A 33 1.06 -23.76 6.98
C ALA A 33 -0.10 -23.15 6.18
N HIS A 34 -0.96 -22.34 6.82
CA HIS A 34 -2.02 -21.59 6.13
C HIS A 34 -1.42 -20.59 5.13
N TRP A 35 -0.45 -19.80 5.58
CA TRP A 35 0.20 -18.76 4.77
C TRP A 35 1.06 -19.30 3.63
N MET A 36 1.61 -20.51 3.78
CA MET A 36 2.44 -21.15 2.75
C MET A 36 1.63 -21.95 1.73
N LYS A 37 0.33 -22.16 1.97
CA LYS A 37 -0.52 -23.00 1.10
C LYS A 37 -0.80 -22.34 -0.24
N GLU A 38 -1.09 -21.03 -0.24
CA GLU A 38 -1.50 -20.25 -1.41
C GLU A 38 -0.91 -18.83 -1.32
N PRO A 39 -0.85 -18.06 -2.43
CA PRO A 39 -0.44 -16.66 -2.39
C PRO A 39 -1.27 -15.81 -1.41
N VAL A 40 -0.59 -14.99 -0.61
CA VAL A 40 -1.25 -14.09 0.35
C VAL A 40 -1.68 -12.80 -0.36
N SER A 41 -2.98 -12.48 -0.30
CA SER A 41 -3.58 -11.36 -1.05
C SER A 41 -4.14 -10.26 -0.15
N PHE A 42 -3.67 -9.04 -0.36
CA PHE A 42 -4.13 -7.83 0.34
C PHE A 42 -5.21 -7.07 -0.44
N SER A 43 -6.04 -7.76 -1.22
CA SER A 43 -7.03 -7.16 -2.13
C SER A 43 -8.12 -6.32 -1.45
N LYS A 44 -8.33 -6.49 -0.14
CA LYS A 44 -9.32 -5.75 0.66
C LYS A 44 -8.77 -4.47 1.29
N VAL A 45 -7.47 -4.17 1.14
CA VAL A 45 -6.87 -2.92 1.62
C VAL A 45 -7.48 -1.74 0.89
N LYS A 46 -7.78 -0.68 1.64
CA LYS A 46 -8.29 0.59 1.10
C LYS A 46 -7.36 1.73 1.46
N LEU A 47 -7.10 2.58 0.49
CA LEU A 47 -6.29 3.80 0.63
C LEU A 47 -7.23 5.01 0.73
N THR A 48 -6.90 5.97 1.59
CA THR A 48 -7.70 7.19 1.80
C THR A 48 -6.81 8.41 1.94
N ASN A 49 -7.35 9.59 1.63
CA ASN A 49 -6.71 10.88 1.90
C ASN A 49 -7.34 11.61 3.11
N LYS A 50 -8.23 10.94 3.84
CA LYS A 50 -8.89 11.49 5.03
C LYS A 50 -8.44 10.74 6.28
N MET A 51 -8.27 11.48 7.38
CA MET A 51 -8.14 10.91 8.72
C MET A 51 -9.45 10.15 9.05
N CYS A 52 -9.42 8.82 9.01
CA CYS A 52 -10.58 7.99 9.33
C CYS A 52 -10.18 6.84 10.27
N GLY A 53 -10.96 6.62 11.33
CA GLY A 53 -10.70 5.62 12.36
C GLY A 53 -11.13 4.19 12.02
N GLY A 54 -10.94 3.72 10.79
CA GLY A 54 -11.48 2.42 10.38
C GLY A 54 -10.71 1.73 9.27
N GLY A 55 -9.69 0.93 9.62
CA GLY A 55 -9.06 -0.10 8.77
C GLY A 55 -8.46 0.34 7.41
N GLN A 56 -8.52 1.63 7.08
CA GLN A 56 -8.00 2.23 5.86
C GLN A 56 -6.60 2.80 6.11
N ILE A 57 -5.75 2.76 5.09
CA ILE A 57 -4.41 3.35 5.15
C ILE A 57 -4.49 4.76 4.59
N MET A 58 -4.17 5.74 5.43
CA MET A 58 -4.18 7.14 5.04
C MET A 58 -2.86 7.52 4.36
N LEU A 59 -2.96 8.13 3.19
CA LEU A 59 -1.85 8.58 2.36
C LEU A 59 -2.06 10.04 1.97
N ASN A 60 -0.96 10.79 1.92
CA ASN A 60 -0.95 12.15 1.40
C ASN A 60 -0.88 12.09 -0.13
N SER A 61 -1.76 12.83 -0.79
CA SER A 61 -1.74 12.93 -2.26
C SER A 61 -0.39 13.50 -2.72
N LEU A 62 0.04 13.12 -3.92
CA LEU A 62 1.29 13.55 -4.55
C LEU A 62 2.58 13.15 -3.80
N HIS A 63 2.49 12.19 -2.88
CA HIS A 63 3.65 11.59 -2.21
C HIS A 63 3.93 10.19 -2.75
N LYS A 64 5.21 9.81 -2.77
CA LYS A 64 5.66 8.49 -3.21
C LYS A 64 5.71 7.53 -2.03
N TYR A 65 5.16 6.34 -2.23
CA TYR A 65 5.06 5.30 -1.22
C TYR A 65 5.68 4.00 -1.73
N GLN A 66 6.16 3.18 -0.79
CA GLN A 66 6.57 1.81 -1.04
C GLN A 66 5.80 0.88 -0.10
N PRO A 67 4.94 -0.01 -0.64
CA PRO A 67 4.35 -1.09 0.14
C PRO A 67 5.42 -1.95 0.82
N ARG A 68 5.15 -2.32 2.07
CA ARG A 68 5.98 -3.25 2.86
C ARG A 68 5.09 -4.31 3.48
N VAL A 69 5.56 -5.55 3.48
CA VAL A 69 4.91 -6.69 4.12
C VAL A 69 5.70 -7.03 5.39
N HIS A 70 4.99 -7.18 6.50
CA HIS A 70 5.57 -7.53 7.79
C HIS A 70 5.05 -8.90 8.24
N ILE A 71 5.95 -9.81 8.57
CA ILE A 71 5.62 -11.13 9.12
C ILE A 71 6.00 -11.11 10.60
N ILE A 72 5.00 -11.26 11.47
CA ILE A 72 5.14 -11.19 12.91
C ILE A 72 4.81 -12.57 13.49
N ARG A 73 5.79 -13.22 14.13
CA ARG A 73 5.54 -14.48 14.85
C ARG A 73 4.75 -14.19 16.13
N VAL A 74 3.63 -14.89 16.31
CA VAL A 74 2.75 -14.78 17.50
C VAL A 74 3.14 -15.85 18.51
N GLY A 75 3.07 -15.55 19.82
CA GLY A 75 3.16 -16.55 20.90
C GLY A 75 4.55 -16.79 21.50
N THR A 76 5.58 -16.03 21.15
CA THR A 76 6.82 -16.01 21.96
C THR A 76 6.64 -15.08 23.15
N ARG A 77 7.17 -15.44 24.34
CA ARG A 77 7.37 -14.50 25.46
C ARG A 77 7.94 -13.19 24.91
N GLU A 78 7.49 -12.04 25.44
CA GLU A 78 7.65 -10.69 24.88
C GLU A 78 9.08 -10.36 24.40
N GLU A 79 10.09 -11.01 24.99
CA GLU A 79 11.51 -10.89 24.68
C GLU A 79 11.97 -11.40 23.29
N LYS A 80 11.12 -12.12 22.52
CA LYS A 80 11.51 -12.65 21.18
C LYS A 80 10.53 -12.35 20.05
N ARG A 81 9.96 -11.14 20.02
CA ARG A 81 9.12 -10.70 18.89
C ARG A 81 9.95 -10.63 17.61
N THR A 82 9.91 -11.70 16.81
CA THR A 82 10.57 -11.73 15.51
C THR A 82 9.67 -11.04 14.48
N ILE A 83 10.18 -9.96 13.89
CA ILE A 83 9.51 -9.22 12.81
C ILE A 83 10.42 -9.29 11.58
N SER A 84 9.95 -9.98 10.54
CA SER A 84 10.57 -9.89 9.21
C SER A 84 9.84 -8.83 8.39
N THR A 85 10.58 -7.98 7.69
CA THR A 85 10.00 -6.94 6.85
C THR A 85 10.54 -7.00 5.43
N HIS A 86 9.64 -7.06 4.47
CA HIS A 86 9.96 -7.16 3.05
C HIS A 86 9.36 -5.96 2.30
N GLY A 87 10.15 -5.32 1.44
CA GLY A 87 9.69 -4.26 0.54
C GLY A 87 9.99 -4.64 -0.89
N PHE A 88 9.11 -4.24 -1.81
CA PHE A 88 9.21 -4.57 -3.23
C PHE A 88 9.32 -3.25 -4.03
N PRO A 89 10.51 -2.82 -4.47
CA PRO A 89 10.71 -1.53 -5.15
C PRO A 89 9.81 -1.33 -6.38
N GLU A 90 9.51 -2.39 -7.12
CA GLU A 90 8.59 -2.43 -8.27
C GLU A 90 7.14 -2.09 -7.92
N THR A 91 6.77 -2.13 -6.63
CA THR A 91 5.43 -1.79 -6.14
C THR A 91 5.32 -0.33 -5.68
N GLN A 92 6.37 0.47 -5.85
CA GLN A 92 6.32 1.89 -5.53
C GLN A 92 5.28 2.64 -6.38
N PHE A 93 4.60 3.62 -5.78
CA PHE A 93 3.61 4.43 -6.48
C PHE A 93 3.54 5.84 -5.91
N VAL A 94 2.97 6.77 -6.68
CA VAL A 94 2.58 8.11 -6.20
C VAL A 94 1.08 8.10 -5.93
N ALA A 95 0.67 8.43 -4.71
CA ALA A 95 -0.75 8.55 -4.38
C ALA A 95 -1.35 9.76 -5.11
N VAL A 96 -2.53 9.62 -5.70
CA VAL A 96 -3.22 10.71 -6.42
C VAL A 96 -4.73 10.65 -6.18
N THR A 97 -5.40 11.79 -6.25
CA THR A 97 -6.87 11.88 -6.21
C THR A 97 -7.51 11.74 -7.59
N ALA A 98 -6.73 11.93 -8.66
CA ALA A 98 -7.09 11.68 -10.05
C ALA A 98 -5.83 11.29 -10.84
N TYR A 99 -5.97 10.40 -11.82
CA TYR A 99 -4.84 10.00 -12.66
C TYR A 99 -4.22 11.20 -13.40
N GLN A 100 -2.89 11.22 -13.47
CA GLN A 100 -2.12 12.29 -14.13
C GLN A 100 -1.54 11.83 -15.47
N ASN A 101 -1.14 10.56 -15.57
CA ASN A 101 -0.60 9.95 -16.79
C ASN A 101 -1.67 9.07 -17.45
N GLU A 102 -2.03 9.37 -18.69
CA GLU A 102 -3.02 8.62 -19.47
C GLU A 102 -2.61 7.17 -19.74
N GLU A 103 -1.31 6.88 -19.92
CA GLU A 103 -0.83 5.51 -20.12
C GLU A 103 -1.14 4.62 -18.92
N ILE A 104 -1.04 5.17 -17.70
CA ILE A 104 -1.42 4.48 -16.47
C ILE A 104 -2.93 4.27 -16.43
N THR A 105 -3.72 5.25 -16.85
CA THR A 105 -5.18 5.11 -16.94
C THR A 105 -5.55 3.99 -17.92
N SER A 106 -4.97 3.96 -19.12
CA SER A 106 -5.18 2.90 -20.11
C SER A 106 -4.78 1.53 -19.58
N LEU A 107 -3.64 1.43 -18.87
CA LEU A 107 -3.20 0.20 -18.22
C LEU A 107 -4.22 -0.27 -17.17
N LYS A 108 -4.72 0.64 -16.34
CA LYS A 108 -5.74 0.33 -15.32
C LYS A 108 -7.05 -0.14 -15.94
N ILE A 109 -7.51 0.49 -17.02
CA ILE A 109 -8.72 0.07 -17.76
C ILE A 109 -8.51 -1.33 -18.37
N LYS A 110 -7.35 -1.59 -18.97
CA LYS A 110 -7.05 -2.87 -19.62
C LYS A 110 -7.07 -4.06 -18.65
N TYR A 111 -6.48 -3.90 -17.46
CA TYR A 111 -6.21 -5.01 -16.55
C TYR A 111 -7.15 -5.10 -15.33
N ASN A 112 -7.87 -4.03 -14.97
CA ASN A 112 -8.84 -4.09 -13.88
C ASN A 112 -10.22 -4.51 -14.41
N PRO A 113 -10.77 -5.68 -14.03
CA PRO A 113 -12.07 -6.13 -14.50
C PRO A 113 -13.23 -5.20 -14.10
N PHE A 114 -13.07 -4.40 -13.03
CA PHE A 114 -14.07 -3.44 -12.58
C PHE A 114 -14.01 -2.09 -13.31
N ALA A 115 -13.03 -1.88 -14.18
CA ALA A 115 -12.84 -0.62 -14.91
C ALA A 115 -13.41 -0.66 -16.33
N LYS A 116 -13.88 -1.83 -16.79
CA LYS A 116 -14.58 -1.95 -18.08
C LYS A 116 -16.05 -1.62 -17.85
N ALA A 117 -16.52 -0.53 -18.46
CA ALA A 117 -17.93 -0.24 -18.64
C ALA A 117 -18.46 -0.98 -19.89
#